data_AF-A0A7S0JDL7-F1
#
_entry.id   AF-A0A7S0JDL7-F1
#
_cell.length_a   1.000
_cell.length_b   1.000
_cell.length_c   1.000
_cell.angle_alpha   90.00
_cell.angle_beta   90.00
_cell.angle_gamma   90.00
#
_symmetry.space_group_name_H-M   'P 1'
#
loop_
_entity.id
_entity.type
_entity.pdbx_description
1 polymer ?
#
loop_
_entity_poly.entity_id
_entity_poly.type
_entity_poly.pdbx_seq_one_letter_code
_entity_poly.pdbx_strand_id
1 'polypeptide(L)'
;ALPIDPLLRTALLMLDHTRLPLDGGRGCVCFELKVKCGFVPKAPWVEDVKRRVSAFAMHQQLKYAQGKIAGVSMYSPLELFSADAARISAALRALVHTPQNNFQVFADGKMVFPKADGGGLQALDAALRSMNPPPSDAATMLKVLASILECEPLLPRLLAAQQLDDCGVEGAARVHEEMAARGEELARLSEGPTLQTHTPPPMALPTAEDPAAQHECVRRFLVSKTAKDCSVMITVQPDPSAEQTTPCKLPELPVEQSGERLLVRNFMGFAYSVAAVDLDPKPLKKMAHYLQLSNKMAELYVDLERNGALQAPSV
;
A
#
# COMPACT_ATOMS: atom_id res chain seq x y z
N ALA A 1 17.87 11.21 1.23
CA ALA A 1 17.16 11.29 2.52
C ALA A 1 16.98 12.76 2.87
N LEU A 2 15.85 13.15 3.47
CA LEU A 2 15.75 14.48 4.09
C LEU A 2 16.75 14.52 5.27
N PRO A 3 17.39 15.66 5.54
CA PRO A 3 18.27 15.79 6.69
C PRO A 3 17.49 15.52 7.97
N ILE A 4 18.13 14.86 8.94
CA ILE A 4 17.59 14.72 10.30
C ILE A 4 17.44 16.13 10.86
N ASP A 5 16.26 16.46 11.40
CA ASP A 5 16.03 17.75 12.06
C ASP A 5 16.73 17.74 13.43
N PRO A 6 17.81 18.53 13.62
CA PRO A 6 18.58 18.53 14.87
C PRO A 6 17.83 19.16 16.05
N LEU A 7 16.68 19.80 15.80
CA LEU A 7 15.85 20.42 16.83
C LEU A 7 14.87 19.43 17.47
N LEU A 8 14.59 18.28 16.82
CA LEU A 8 13.72 17.26 17.40
C LEU A 8 14.37 16.66 18.65
N ARG A 9 13.59 16.58 19.73
CA ARG A 9 14.01 16.02 21.03
C ARG A 9 13.43 14.64 21.32
N THR A 10 12.57 14.16 20.43
CA THR A 10 11.87 12.89 20.55
C THR A 10 12.01 12.11 19.25
N ALA A 11 11.95 10.78 19.36
CA ALA A 11 11.96 9.84 18.25
C ALA A 11 11.03 8.68 18.58
N LEU A 12 10.57 7.96 17.55
CA LEU A 12 9.77 6.75 17.72
C LEU A 12 10.69 5.54 17.75
N LEU A 13 10.62 4.76 18.83
CA LEU A 13 11.19 3.41 18.87
C LEU A 13 10.13 2.45 18.33
N MET A 14 10.47 1.71 17.28
CA MET A 14 9.58 0.76 16.62
C MET A 14 10.20 -0.62 16.55
N LEU A 15 9.36 -1.64 16.43
CA LEU A 15 9.81 -2.99 16.14
C LEU A 15 10.50 -3.03 14.78
N ASP A 16 11.63 -3.74 14.72
CA ASP A 16 12.24 -4.08 13.43
C ASP A 16 11.43 -5.20 12.77
N HIS A 17 10.55 -4.80 11.86
CA HIS A 17 9.71 -5.74 11.12
C HIS A 17 10.52 -6.63 10.19
N THR A 18 11.76 -6.28 9.82
CA THR A 18 12.59 -7.08 8.91
C THR A 18 13.12 -8.37 9.53
N ARG A 19 12.96 -8.54 10.85
CA ARG A 19 13.43 -9.70 11.62
C ARG A 19 12.32 -10.34 12.41
N LEU A 20 12.36 -11.64 12.68
CA LEU A 20 11.44 -12.29 13.64
C LEU A 20 12.15 -12.53 14.98
N PRO A 21 11.46 -12.41 16.13
CA PRO A 21 12.02 -12.72 17.45
C PRO A 21 12.01 -14.24 17.69
N LEU A 22 12.58 -15.01 16.75
CA LEU A 22 12.61 -16.46 16.79
C LEU A 22 14.03 -16.97 16.99
N ASP A 23 14.24 -17.71 18.07
CA ASP A 23 15.51 -18.38 18.34
C ASP A 23 15.71 -19.58 17.40
N GLY A 24 16.94 -19.76 16.93
CA GLY A 24 17.28 -20.93 16.10
C GLY A 24 18.36 -20.71 15.05
N GLY A 25 18.96 -19.51 14.96
CA GLY A 25 20.07 -19.23 14.04
C GLY A 25 19.71 -19.33 12.55
N ARG A 26 18.42 -19.35 12.21
CA ARG A 26 17.92 -19.36 10.81
C ARG A 26 17.68 -17.92 10.37
N GLY A 27 18.13 -17.60 9.16
CA GLY A 27 17.87 -16.29 8.57
C GLY A 27 16.38 -16.06 8.33
N CYS A 28 15.96 -14.81 8.40
CA CYS A 28 14.61 -14.35 8.10
C CYS A 28 14.60 -13.54 6.80
N VAL A 29 13.50 -13.63 6.06
CA VAL A 29 13.28 -12.81 4.87
C VAL A 29 12.07 -11.94 5.07
N CYS A 30 12.23 -10.65 4.83
CA CYS A 30 11.15 -9.69 4.81
C CYS A 30 10.88 -9.24 3.38
N PHE A 31 9.62 -9.23 2.99
CA PHE A 31 9.12 -8.68 1.75
C PHE A 31 8.34 -7.42 2.06
N GLU A 32 8.79 -6.28 1.55
CA GLU A 32 8.10 -4.99 1.67
C GLU A 32 7.37 -4.66 0.37
N LEU A 33 6.07 -4.39 0.47
CA LEU A 33 5.18 -4.08 -0.64
C LEU A 33 4.55 -2.69 -0.43
N LYS A 34 4.80 -1.72 -1.32
CA LYS A 34 3.98 -0.50 -1.38
C LYS A 34 2.73 -0.78 -2.20
N VAL A 35 1.64 -1.09 -1.51
CA VAL A 35 0.40 -1.64 -2.08
C VAL A 35 -0.36 -0.66 -3.00
N LYS A 36 -0.23 0.65 -2.77
CA LYS A 36 -0.96 1.70 -3.51
C LYS A 36 -2.50 1.56 -3.39
N CYS A 37 -3.26 2.29 -4.22
CA CYS A 37 -4.72 2.35 -4.16
C CYS A 37 -5.38 1.17 -4.87
N GLY A 38 -6.05 0.30 -4.12
CA GLY A 38 -6.69 -0.94 -4.57
C GLY A 38 -8.09 -0.80 -5.17
N PHE A 39 -8.58 0.43 -5.38
CA PHE A 39 -9.89 0.68 -5.99
C PHE A 39 -9.84 1.88 -6.95
N VAL A 40 -10.89 2.01 -7.77
CA VAL A 40 -11.20 3.21 -8.56
C VAL A 40 -12.38 3.95 -7.92
N PRO A 41 -12.33 5.29 -7.85
CA PRO A 41 -13.43 6.09 -7.28
C PRO A 41 -14.74 5.88 -8.05
N LYS A 42 -15.86 5.98 -7.32
CA LYS A 42 -17.22 5.82 -7.88
C LYS A 42 -18.07 7.10 -7.83
N ALA A 43 -17.58 8.15 -7.18
CA ALA A 43 -18.34 9.38 -7.00
C ALA A 43 -18.69 10.05 -8.34
N PRO A 44 -19.91 10.59 -8.50
CA PRO A 44 -20.40 11.08 -9.79
C PRO A 44 -19.68 12.33 -10.29
N TRP A 45 -19.11 13.14 -9.38
CA TRP A 45 -18.34 14.34 -9.72
C TRP A 45 -16.88 14.06 -10.10
N VAL A 46 -16.40 12.82 -9.95
CA VAL A 46 -15.04 12.44 -10.35
C VAL A 46 -15.02 12.17 -11.85
N GLU A 47 -14.02 12.69 -12.57
CA GLU A 47 -13.90 12.53 -14.03
C GLU A 47 -13.92 11.07 -14.50
N ASP A 48 -14.44 10.82 -15.70
CA ASP A 48 -14.67 9.47 -16.23
C ASP A 48 -13.41 8.59 -16.28
N VAL A 49 -12.29 9.15 -16.75
CA VAL A 49 -11.01 8.44 -16.80
C VAL A 49 -10.57 7.93 -15.43
N LYS A 50 -10.80 8.71 -14.37
CA LYS A 50 -10.44 8.36 -12.99
C LYS A 50 -11.33 7.26 -12.42
N ARG A 51 -12.55 7.07 -12.95
CA ARG A 51 -13.47 6.00 -12.54
C ARG A 51 -13.22 4.66 -13.24
N ARG A 52 -12.51 4.66 -14.37
CA ARG A 52 -12.19 3.44 -15.15
C ARG A 52 -10.72 3.03 -15.09
N VAL A 53 -9.80 3.97 -14.85
CA VAL A 53 -8.35 3.71 -14.79
C VAL A 53 -7.83 3.94 -13.38
N SER A 54 -7.00 3.01 -12.88
CA SER A 54 -6.41 3.16 -11.55
C SER A 54 -5.48 4.37 -11.48
N ALA A 55 -5.45 5.03 -10.33
CA ALA A 55 -4.52 6.13 -10.07
C ALA A 55 -3.05 5.71 -10.26
N PHE A 56 -2.70 4.44 -9.99
CA PHE A 56 -1.36 3.91 -10.22
C PHE A 56 -1.01 3.88 -11.72
N ALA A 57 -1.90 3.35 -12.56
CA ALA A 57 -1.68 3.26 -14.00
C ALA A 57 -1.53 4.64 -14.65
N MET A 58 -2.41 5.60 -14.32
CA MET A 58 -2.28 6.98 -14.81
C MET A 58 -0.95 7.62 -14.37
N HIS A 59 -0.54 7.40 -13.13
CA HIS A 59 0.71 7.96 -12.61
C HIS A 59 1.96 7.29 -13.22
N GLN A 60 1.91 6.02 -13.60
CA GLN A 60 3.01 5.36 -14.32
C GLN A 60 3.27 6.04 -15.67
N GLN A 61 2.21 6.34 -16.44
CA GLN A 61 2.36 7.07 -17.71
C GLN A 61 2.99 8.45 -17.49
N LEU A 62 2.53 9.19 -16.46
CA LEU A 62 3.10 10.50 -16.12
C LEU A 62 4.57 10.41 -15.69
N LYS A 63 4.94 9.43 -14.88
CA LYS A 63 6.34 9.23 -14.47
C LYS A 63 7.22 8.87 -15.65
N TYR A 64 6.73 8.03 -16.56
CA TYR A 64 7.46 7.64 -17.77
C TYR A 64 7.69 8.85 -18.69
N ALA A 65 6.64 9.63 -18.98
CA ALA A 65 6.75 10.85 -19.77
C ALA A 65 7.71 11.89 -19.16
N GLN A 66 7.87 11.89 -17.83
CA GLN A 66 8.82 12.75 -17.11
C GLN A 66 10.24 12.16 -17.00
N GLY A 67 10.50 10.98 -17.56
CA GLY A 67 11.80 10.29 -17.44
C GLY A 67 12.14 9.82 -16.02
N LYS A 68 11.15 9.72 -15.12
CA LYS A 68 11.35 9.32 -13.72
C LYS A 68 11.41 7.81 -13.52
N ILE A 69 10.96 7.04 -14.51
CA ILE A 69 11.02 5.59 -14.54
C ILE A 69 11.45 5.16 -15.95
N ALA A 70 12.22 4.08 -16.04
CA ALA A 70 12.69 3.53 -17.31
C ALA A 70 11.56 2.86 -18.13
N GLY A 71 10.46 2.50 -17.47
CA GLY A 71 9.38 1.74 -18.08
C GLY A 71 8.14 1.69 -17.19
N VAL A 72 6.97 1.53 -17.81
CA VAL A 72 5.68 1.41 -17.11
C VAL A 72 5.62 0.06 -16.39
N SER A 73 5.29 0.06 -15.11
CA SER A 73 5.19 -1.17 -14.31
C SER A 73 4.04 -2.06 -14.77
N MET A 74 4.24 -3.38 -14.73
CA MET A 74 3.18 -4.38 -14.92
C MET A 74 2.28 -4.51 -13.67
N TYR A 75 2.69 -3.96 -12.54
CA TYR A 75 1.96 -4.10 -11.29
C TYR A 75 0.62 -3.38 -11.34
N SER A 76 -0.45 -4.07 -10.91
CA SER A 76 -1.77 -3.49 -10.73
C SER A 76 -2.23 -3.67 -9.28
N PRO A 77 -2.46 -2.57 -8.55
CA PRO A 77 -3.06 -2.65 -7.22
C PRO A 77 -4.44 -3.31 -7.22
N LEU A 78 -5.21 -3.15 -8.30
CA LEU A 78 -6.54 -3.77 -8.40
C LEU A 78 -6.46 -5.30 -8.43
N GLU A 79 -5.36 -5.85 -8.95
CA GLU A 79 -5.10 -7.30 -8.94
C GLU A 79 -4.67 -7.76 -7.54
N LEU A 80 -3.83 -6.98 -6.85
CA LEU A 80 -3.41 -7.29 -5.47
C LEU A 80 -4.60 -7.29 -4.50
N PHE A 81 -5.52 -6.33 -4.61
CA PHE A 81 -6.69 -6.20 -3.75
C PHE A 81 -7.93 -6.99 -4.25
N SER A 82 -7.75 -7.92 -5.18
CA SER A 82 -8.85 -8.64 -5.84
C SER A 82 -9.54 -9.71 -4.98
N ALA A 83 -8.89 -10.14 -3.88
CA ALA A 83 -9.25 -11.34 -3.13
C ALA A 83 -9.28 -12.64 -3.97
N ASP A 84 -8.63 -12.64 -5.14
CA ASP A 84 -8.49 -13.81 -6.01
C ASP A 84 -7.02 -14.26 -6.04
N ALA A 85 -6.78 -15.52 -5.71
CA ALA A 85 -5.43 -16.09 -5.57
C ALA A 85 -4.58 -15.95 -6.84
N ALA A 86 -5.19 -16.13 -8.03
CA ALA A 86 -4.49 -16.07 -9.29
C ALA A 86 -4.08 -14.63 -9.64
N ARG A 87 -4.98 -13.67 -9.40
CA ARG A 87 -4.75 -12.24 -9.59
C ARG A 87 -3.73 -11.68 -8.60
N ILE A 88 -3.80 -12.07 -7.33
CA ILE A 88 -2.78 -11.75 -6.31
C ILE A 88 -1.40 -12.28 -6.76
N SER A 89 -1.35 -13.54 -7.20
CA SER A 89 -0.11 -14.15 -7.70
C SER A 89 0.45 -13.41 -8.91
N ALA A 90 -0.41 -12.96 -9.84
CA ALA A 90 0.01 -12.15 -10.98
C ALA A 90 0.58 -10.79 -10.54
N ALA A 91 -0.07 -10.12 -9.58
CA ALA A 91 0.41 -8.86 -9.01
C ALA A 91 1.80 -8.99 -8.37
N LEU A 92 2.02 -10.07 -7.61
CA LEU A 92 3.33 -10.37 -7.00
C LEU A 92 4.43 -10.60 -8.05
N ARG A 93 4.14 -11.37 -9.11
CA ARG A 93 5.11 -11.57 -10.21
C ARG A 93 5.43 -10.25 -10.91
N ALA A 94 4.43 -9.40 -11.12
CA ALA A 94 4.62 -8.08 -11.72
C ALA A 94 5.47 -7.14 -10.83
N LEU A 95 5.30 -7.21 -9.51
CA LEU A 95 6.15 -6.52 -8.54
C LEU A 95 7.59 -7.01 -8.58
N VAL A 96 7.82 -8.32 -8.69
CA VAL A 96 9.17 -8.87 -8.84
C VAL A 96 9.81 -8.38 -10.15
N HIS A 97 9.05 -8.36 -11.24
CA HIS A 97 9.58 -7.97 -12.54
C HIS A 97 9.90 -6.48 -12.65
N THR A 98 8.98 -5.63 -12.17
CA THR A 98 9.11 -4.17 -12.20
C THR A 98 9.02 -3.58 -10.78
N PRO A 99 10.03 -3.83 -9.92
CA PRO A 99 9.93 -3.55 -8.49
C PRO A 99 9.83 -2.06 -8.18
N GLN A 100 10.50 -1.21 -8.96
CA GLN A 100 10.56 0.24 -8.75
C GLN A 100 10.76 0.56 -7.25
N ASN A 101 9.90 1.38 -6.65
CA ASN A 101 9.84 1.59 -5.21
C ASN A 101 8.65 0.88 -4.55
N ASN A 102 8.09 -0.12 -5.23
CA ASN A 102 6.91 -0.87 -4.83
C ASN A 102 7.24 -2.21 -4.20
N PHE A 103 8.41 -2.79 -4.46
CA PHE A 103 8.80 -4.10 -3.92
C PHE A 103 10.27 -4.14 -3.53
N GLN A 104 10.54 -4.51 -2.28
CA GLN A 104 11.88 -4.68 -1.74
C GLN A 104 11.93 -5.97 -0.91
N VAL A 105 13.10 -6.62 -0.88
CA VAL A 105 13.33 -7.81 -0.06
C VAL A 105 14.54 -7.60 0.81
N PHE A 106 14.41 -7.96 2.09
CA PHE A 106 15.45 -7.87 3.09
C PHE A 106 15.77 -9.26 3.63
N ALA A 107 17.06 -9.56 3.79
CA ALA A 107 17.56 -10.73 4.48
C ALA A 107 18.22 -10.27 5.77
N ASP A 108 17.69 -10.68 6.92
CA ASP A 108 18.18 -10.29 8.26
C ASP A 108 18.40 -8.76 8.38
N GLY A 109 17.43 -7.98 7.90
CA GLY A 109 17.46 -6.51 7.92
C GLY A 109 18.36 -5.83 6.89
N LYS A 110 19.00 -6.58 5.99
CA LYS A 110 19.76 -6.01 4.86
C LYS A 110 18.97 -6.15 3.57
N MET A 111 18.77 -5.05 2.85
CA MET A 111 18.10 -5.09 1.54
C MET A 111 18.93 -5.90 0.55
N VAL A 112 18.34 -6.93 -0.04
CA VAL A 112 18.98 -7.86 -1.00
C VAL A 112 18.34 -7.82 -2.40
N PHE A 113 17.16 -7.21 -2.53
CA PHE A 113 16.45 -7.04 -3.81
C PHE A 113 15.59 -5.75 -3.79
N PRO A 114 15.46 -5.03 -4.93
CA PRO A 114 16.17 -5.24 -6.20
C PRO A 114 17.64 -4.84 -6.11
N LYS A 115 18.46 -5.38 -7.02
CA LYS A 115 19.86 -4.96 -7.20
C LYS A 115 19.92 -3.86 -8.29
N ALA A 116 21.10 -3.27 -8.47
CA ALA A 116 21.30 -2.17 -9.42
C ALA A 116 20.97 -2.55 -10.89
N ASP A 117 21.06 -3.83 -11.22
CA ASP A 117 20.73 -4.46 -12.50
C ASP A 117 19.22 -4.72 -12.71
N GLY A 118 18.37 -4.43 -11.72
CA GLY A 118 16.92 -4.40 -11.88
C GLY A 118 16.18 -5.50 -11.12
N GLY A 119 14.98 -5.81 -11.62
CA GLY A 119 14.08 -6.83 -11.06
C GLY A 119 14.17 -8.18 -11.77
N GLY A 120 13.19 -9.04 -11.51
CA GLY A 120 13.03 -10.32 -12.19
C GLY A 120 13.19 -11.52 -11.27
N LEU A 121 12.57 -12.64 -11.67
CA LEU A 121 12.51 -13.85 -10.85
C LEU A 121 13.90 -14.46 -10.60
N GLN A 122 14.79 -14.41 -11.60
CA GLN A 122 16.17 -14.89 -11.47
C GLN A 122 16.97 -14.07 -10.45
N ALA A 123 16.83 -12.75 -10.47
CA ALA A 123 17.50 -11.85 -9.53
C ALA A 123 17.00 -12.08 -8.09
N LEU A 124 15.69 -12.27 -7.92
CA LEU A 124 15.12 -12.63 -6.62
C LEU A 124 15.60 -14.00 -6.13
N ASP A 125 15.62 -15.00 -7.01
CA ASP A 125 16.07 -16.36 -6.67
C ASP A 125 17.55 -16.36 -6.25
N ALA A 126 18.41 -15.63 -6.97
CA ALA A 126 19.80 -15.45 -6.61
C ALA A 126 19.98 -14.75 -5.26
N ALA A 127 19.15 -13.74 -4.95
CA ALA A 127 19.17 -13.06 -3.66
C ALA A 127 18.79 -14.02 -2.51
N LEU A 128 17.72 -14.80 -2.67
CA LEU A 128 17.28 -15.77 -1.67
C LEU A 128 18.30 -16.90 -1.46
N ARG A 129 18.89 -17.43 -2.54
CA ARG A 129 19.92 -18.49 -2.47
C ARG A 129 21.22 -18.04 -1.84
N SER A 130 21.50 -16.74 -1.81
CA SER A 130 22.71 -16.19 -1.17
C SER A 130 22.66 -16.23 0.36
N MET A 131 21.48 -16.46 0.94
CA MET A 131 21.30 -16.64 2.38
C MET A 131 21.79 -18.02 2.84
N ASN A 132 22.20 -18.12 4.11
CA ASN A 132 22.67 -19.37 4.69
C ASN A 132 21.99 -19.69 6.04
N PRO A 133 21.14 -20.75 6.12
CA PRO A 133 20.62 -21.51 4.99
C PRO A 133 19.64 -20.66 4.15
N PRO A 134 19.47 -20.95 2.85
CA PRO A 134 18.46 -20.29 2.05
C PRO A 134 17.05 -20.71 2.51
N PRO A 135 16.07 -19.79 2.54
CA PRO A 135 14.73 -20.09 3.03
C PRO A 135 13.94 -21.00 2.06
N SER A 136 14.01 -20.71 0.76
CA SER A 136 13.43 -21.49 -0.34
C SER A 136 13.82 -20.84 -1.69
N ASP A 137 13.35 -21.40 -2.80
CA ASP A 137 13.42 -20.75 -4.11
C ASP A 137 12.37 -19.62 -4.26
N ALA A 138 12.61 -18.71 -5.21
CA ALA A 138 11.73 -17.55 -5.41
C ALA A 138 10.28 -17.93 -5.75
N ALA A 139 10.06 -18.99 -6.53
CA ALA A 139 8.72 -19.39 -6.93
C ALA A 139 7.90 -19.91 -5.73
N THR A 140 8.53 -20.65 -4.84
CA THR A 140 7.95 -21.14 -3.60
C THR A 140 7.67 -19.98 -2.64
N MET A 141 8.61 -19.04 -2.48
CA MET A 141 8.40 -17.85 -1.65
C MET A 141 7.23 -16.99 -2.15
N LEU A 142 7.09 -16.79 -3.46
CA LEU A 142 5.95 -16.05 -4.02
C LEU A 142 4.61 -16.76 -3.80
N LYS A 143 4.58 -18.10 -3.82
CA LYS A 143 3.37 -18.87 -3.47
C LYS A 143 3.00 -18.66 -2.00
N VAL A 144 3.98 -18.74 -1.09
CA VAL A 144 3.77 -18.49 0.35
C VAL A 144 3.22 -17.08 0.57
N LEU A 145 3.80 -16.06 -0.07
CA LEU A 145 3.30 -14.68 0.01
C LEU A 145 1.88 -14.53 -0.51
N ALA A 146 1.55 -15.14 -1.66
CA ALA A 146 0.21 -15.10 -2.22
C ALA A 146 -0.81 -15.70 -1.24
N SER A 147 -0.49 -16.86 -0.66
CA SER A 147 -1.36 -17.53 0.32
C SER A 147 -1.50 -16.73 1.63
N ILE A 148 -0.43 -16.09 2.11
CA ILE A 148 -0.52 -15.19 3.27
C ILE A 148 -1.48 -14.03 2.98
N LEU A 149 -1.28 -13.34 1.84
CA LEU A 149 -2.09 -12.18 1.46
C LEU A 149 -3.57 -12.52 1.21
N GLU A 150 -3.86 -13.74 0.76
CA GLU A 150 -5.22 -14.25 0.56
C GLU A 150 -5.90 -14.62 1.90
N CYS A 151 -5.18 -15.25 2.82
CA CYS A 151 -5.74 -15.73 4.09
C CYS A 151 -5.84 -14.65 5.17
N GLU A 152 -4.97 -13.64 5.14
CA GLU A 152 -4.92 -12.55 6.13
C GLU A 152 -6.00 -11.49 5.89
N PRO A 153 -6.67 -10.98 6.95
CA PRO A 153 -7.64 -9.88 6.82
C PRO A 153 -6.97 -8.52 6.50
N LEU A 154 -5.64 -8.46 6.40
CA LEU A 154 -4.90 -7.20 6.21
C LEU A 154 -5.31 -6.45 4.93
N LEU A 155 -5.29 -7.11 3.77
CA LEU A 155 -5.63 -6.44 2.51
C LEU A 155 -7.10 -5.96 2.50
N PRO A 156 -8.10 -6.75 2.94
CA PRO A 156 -9.46 -6.25 3.12
C PRO A 156 -9.56 -5.03 4.06
N ARG A 157 -8.88 -5.05 5.21
CA ARG A 157 -8.86 -3.94 6.17
C ARG A 157 -8.21 -2.69 5.57
N LEU A 158 -7.08 -2.84 4.89
CA LEU A 158 -6.42 -1.74 4.19
C LEU A 158 -7.30 -1.18 3.08
N LEU A 159 -7.96 -2.03 2.29
CA LEU A 159 -8.88 -1.59 1.25
C LEU A 159 -10.04 -0.78 1.83
N ALA A 160 -10.65 -1.23 2.92
CA ALA A 160 -11.70 -0.50 3.62
C ALA A 160 -11.21 0.89 4.10
N ALA A 161 -9.99 0.98 4.61
CA ALA A 161 -9.37 2.26 4.98
C ALA A 161 -9.09 3.16 3.76
N GLN A 162 -8.71 2.59 2.62
CA GLN A 162 -8.53 3.35 1.38
C GLN A 162 -9.86 3.86 0.81
N GLN A 163 -10.93 3.08 0.98
CA GLN A 163 -12.28 3.40 0.52
C GLN A 163 -13.00 4.41 1.41
N LEU A 164 -12.43 4.82 2.54
CA LEU A 164 -12.89 6.02 3.27
C LEU A 164 -12.90 7.27 2.37
N ASP A 165 -12.13 7.26 1.28
CA ASP A 165 -12.23 8.25 0.21
C ASP A 165 -13.47 8.04 -0.66
N ASP A 166 -14.57 8.55 -0.15
CA ASP A 166 -15.87 8.54 -0.83
C ASP A 166 -16.04 9.71 -1.81
N CYS A 167 -15.21 10.76 -1.67
CA CYS A 167 -15.39 12.03 -2.36
C CYS A 167 -14.34 12.35 -3.42
N GLY A 168 -13.28 11.55 -3.53
CA GLY A 168 -12.15 11.88 -4.38
C GLY A 168 -11.42 13.14 -3.92
N VAL A 169 -10.29 13.44 -4.57
CA VAL A 169 -9.54 14.65 -4.25
C VAL A 169 -10.28 15.92 -4.67
N GLU A 170 -11.09 15.84 -5.73
CA GLU A 170 -11.89 16.93 -6.26
C GLU A 170 -12.97 17.34 -5.26
N GLY A 171 -13.68 16.37 -4.69
CA GLY A 171 -14.68 16.61 -3.67
C GLY A 171 -14.07 17.07 -2.35
N ALA A 172 -13.00 16.41 -1.90
CA ALA A 172 -12.29 16.79 -0.68
C ALA A 172 -11.71 18.21 -0.76
N ALA A 173 -11.13 18.60 -1.90
CA ALA A 173 -10.59 19.95 -2.10
C ALA A 173 -11.70 21.01 -2.07
N ARG A 174 -12.83 20.76 -2.73
CA ARG A 174 -13.98 21.68 -2.74
C ARG A 174 -14.54 21.90 -1.33
N VAL A 175 -14.79 20.82 -0.60
CA VAL A 175 -15.29 20.89 0.79
C VAL A 175 -14.28 21.61 1.69
N HIS A 176 -12.99 21.33 1.53
CA HIS A 176 -11.94 22.00 2.28
C HIS A 176 -11.88 23.52 1.98
N GLU A 177 -12.03 23.93 0.72
CA GLU A 177 -12.08 25.35 0.35
C GLU A 177 -13.29 26.07 0.98
N GLU A 178 -14.46 25.43 1.00
CA GLU A 178 -15.65 25.98 1.67
C GLU A 178 -15.44 26.14 3.18
N MET A 179 -14.83 25.14 3.83
CA MET A 179 -14.49 25.20 5.26
C MET A 179 -13.48 26.33 5.54
N ALA A 180 -12.43 26.43 4.74
CA ALA A 180 -11.40 27.45 4.88
C ALA A 180 -11.96 28.86 4.67
N ALA A 181 -12.90 29.05 3.74
CA ALA A 181 -13.58 30.32 3.51
C ALA A 181 -14.40 30.79 4.72
N ARG A 182 -14.83 29.86 5.58
CA ARG A 182 -15.52 30.15 6.86
C ARG A 182 -14.57 30.29 8.05
N GLY A 183 -13.26 30.15 7.83
CA GLY A 183 -12.25 30.21 8.90
C GLY A 183 -12.22 28.96 9.78
N GLU A 184 -12.73 27.82 9.31
CA GLU A 184 -12.72 26.57 10.06
C GLU A 184 -11.40 25.81 9.88
N GLU A 185 -10.84 25.32 10.97
CA GLU A 185 -9.67 24.43 10.96
C GLU A 185 -10.08 22.97 11.18
N LEU A 186 -9.51 22.07 10.39
CA LEU A 186 -9.70 20.63 10.60
C LEU A 186 -8.91 20.18 11.83
N ALA A 187 -9.57 19.47 12.75
CA ALA A 187 -8.92 18.82 13.87
C ALA A 187 -7.79 17.88 13.40
N ARG A 188 -6.73 17.74 14.21
CA ARG A 188 -5.63 16.82 13.88
C ARG A 188 -6.18 15.40 13.76
N LEU A 189 -5.69 14.65 12.78
CA LEU A 189 -6.10 13.25 12.59
C LEU A 189 -5.89 12.39 13.85
N SER A 190 -4.89 12.71 14.66
CA SER A 190 -4.57 12.06 15.94
C SER A 190 -5.55 12.39 17.08
N GLU A 191 -6.38 13.41 16.93
CA GLU A 191 -7.30 13.94 17.95
C GLU A 191 -8.77 13.72 17.56
N GLY A 192 -9.03 13.10 16.40
CA GLY A 192 -10.38 12.79 15.92
C GLY A 192 -10.95 11.48 16.51
N PRO A 193 -12.28 11.30 16.48
CA PRO A 193 -12.91 10.05 16.91
C PRO A 193 -12.42 8.86 16.08
N THR A 194 -12.48 7.65 16.66
CA THR A 194 -12.30 6.40 15.91
C THR A 194 -13.21 6.44 14.68
N LEU A 195 -12.64 6.19 13.49
CA LEU A 195 -13.35 6.29 12.22
C LEU A 195 -14.62 5.45 12.26
N GLN A 196 -15.74 6.06 11.86
CA GLN A 196 -16.99 5.35 11.69
C GLN A 196 -16.85 4.33 10.54
N THR A 197 -17.59 3.23 10.65
CA THR A 197 -17.64 2.19 9.63
C THR A 197 -18.01 2.78 8.27
N HIS A 198 -17.47 2.18 7.22
CA HIS A 198 -17.68 2.62 5.84
C HIS A 198 -19.17 2.63 5.49
N THR A 199 -19.78 3.82 5.39
CA THR A 199 -21.09 4.05 4.78
C THR A 199 -20.94 4.14 3.26
N PRO A 200 -21.97 3.82 2.47
CA PRO A 200 -21.94 4.00 1.02
C PRO A 200 -21.58 5.45 0.65
N PRO A 201 -20.85 5.68 -0.46
CA PRO A 201 -20.45 7.02 -0.85
C PRO A 201 -21.71 7.90 -1.03
N PRO A 202 -21.72 9.11 -0.47
CA PRO A 202 -22.90 9.95 -0.49
C PRO A 202 -23.19 10.40 -1.93
N MET A 203 -24.48 10.52 -2.28
CA MET A 203 -24.89 10.97 -3.62
C MET A 203 -24.54 12.45 -3.88
N ALA A 204 -24.24 13.21 -2.84
CA ALA A 204 -23.85 14.61 -2.88
C ALA A 204 -22.73 14.88 -1.88
N LEU A 205 -21.94 15.92 -2.13
CA LEU A 205 -20.95 16.39 -1.17
C LEU A 205 -21.64 17.12 -0.01
N PRO A 206 -21.12 17.01 1.23
CA PRO A 206 -21.66 17.72 2.37
C PRO A 206 -21.57 19.24 2.16
N THR A 207 -22.60 19.95 2.60
CA THR A 207 -22.74 21.40 2.46
C THR A 207 -22.42 22.11 3.77
N ALA A 208 -22.36 23.44 3.74
CA ALA A 208 -22.16 24.26 4.95
C ALA A 208 -23.27 24.11 6.00
N GLU A 209 -24.42 23.52 5.66
CA GLU A 209 -25.50 23.21 6.61
C GLU A 209 -25.12 22.10 7.59
N ASP A 210 -24.14 21.26 7.23
CA ASP A 210 -23.60 20.20 8.09
C ASP A 210 -22.05 20.29 8.16
N PRO A 211 -21.51 21.20 8.99
CA PRO A 211 -20.06 21.33 9.16
C PRO A 211 -19.40 20.03 9.66
N ALA A 212 -20.08 19.25 10.51
CA ALA A 212 -19.52 18.00 11.02
C ALA A 212 -19.28 16.99 9.88
N ALA A 213 -20.21 16.87 8.94
CA ALA A 213 -20.04 16.05 7.75
C ALA A 213 -18.94 16.57 6.82
N GLN A 214 -18.76 17.90 6.70
CA GLN A 214 -17.66 18.49 5.93
C GLN A 214 -16.29 18.15 6.53
N HIS A 215 -16.15 18.28 7.85
CA HIS A 215 -14.93 17.89 8.57
C HIS A 215 -14.63 16.41 8.39
N GLU A 216 -15.61 15.53 8.60
CA GLU A 216 -15.40 14.08 8.45
C GLU A 216 -15.07 13.69 7.00
N CYS A 217 -15.67 14.35 6.00
CA CYS A 217 -15.34 14.14 4.58
C CYS A 217 -13.85 14.39 4.29
N VAL A 218 -13.32 15.53 4.71
CA VAL A 218 -11.89 15.87 4.53
C VAL A 218 -11.01 14.94 5.38
N ARG A 219 -11.44 14.61 6.60
CA ARG A 219 -10.72 13.72 7.51
C ARG A 219 -10.54 12.33 6.91
N ARG A 220 -11.63 11.72 6.43
CA ARG A 220 -11.65 10.41 5.77
C ARG A 220 -10.79 10.39 4.51
N PHE A 221 -10.83 11.44 3.71
CA PHE A 221 -9.93 11.60 2.57
C PHE A 221 -8.46 11.53 3.01
N LEU A 222 -8.04 12.29 4.03
CA LEU A 222 -6.64 12.28 4.48
C LEU A 222 -6.21 10.93 5.07
N VAL A 223 -7.07 10.26 5.84
CA VAL A 223 -6.82 8.89 6.33
C VAL A 223 -6.61 7.93 5.15
N SER A 224 -7.46 8.00 4.13
CA SER A 224 -7.32 7.18 2.94
C SER A 224 -5.97 7.41 2.26
N LYS A 225 -5.46 8.65 2.25
CA LYS A 225 -4.18 9.00 1.64
C LYS A 225 -3.01 8.38 2.41
N THR A 226 -3.13 8.20 3.72
CA THR A 226 -2.19 7.41 4.52
C THR A 226 -2.26 5.94 4.11
N ALA A 227 -3.45 5.33 4.08
CA ALA A 227 -3.63 3.93 3.70
C ALA A 227 -3.18 3.62 2.25
N LYS A 228 -3.30 4.58 1.32
CA LYS A 228 -2.85 4.46 -0.09
C LYS A 228 -1.33 4.56 -0.27
N ASP A 229 -0.60 5.03 0.75
CA ASP A 229 0.85 5.31 0.66
C ASP A 229 1.69 4.52 1.67
N CYS A 230 1.05 3.61 2.43
CA CYS A 230 1.71 2.71 3.36
C CYS A 230 2.47 1.57 2.65
N SER A 231 3.35 0.90 3.39
CA SER A 231 3.95 -0.38 3.01
C SER A 231 3.37 -1.52 3.84
N VAL A 232 3.25 -2.69 3.24
CA VAL A 232 3.01 -3.96 3.93
C VAL A 232 4.33 -4.72 4.01
N MET A 233 4.73 -5.13 5.21
CA MET A 233 5.92 -5.94 5.45
C MET A 233 5.49 -7.34 5.88
N ILE A 234 5.87 -8.36 5.11
CA ILE A 234 5.65 -9.77 5.43
C ILE A 234 7.00 -10.40 5.70
N THR A 235 7.23 -10.84 6.93
CA THR A 235 8.50 -11.44 7.34
C THR A 235 8.29 -12.90 7.65
N VAL A 236 9.09 -13.76 7.03
CA VAL A 236 8.97 -15.21 7.07
C VAL A 236 10.29 -15.85 7.49
N GLN A 237 10.19 -16.98 8.17
CA GLN A 237 11.32 -17.82 8.58
C GLN A 237 10.90 -19.29 8.49
N PRO A 238 11.77 -20.21 8.03
CA PRO A 238 11.48 -21.64 8.05
C PRO A 238 11.14 -22.15 9.45
N ASP A 239 10.03 -22.88 9.59
CA ASP A 239 9.52 -23.40 10.86
C ASP A 239 9.71 -24.93 10.95
N PRO A 240 10.59 -25.43 11.84
CA PRO A 240 10.82 -26.86 12.00
C PRO A 240 9.67 -27.60 12.70
N SER A 241 8.74 -26.89 13.35
CA SER A 241 7.60 -27.48 14.05
C SER A 241 6.39 -27.74 13.17
N ALA A 242 6.57 -27.61 11.84
CA ALA A 242 5.52 -27.78 10.84
C ALA A 242 5.07 -29.25 10.71
N GLU A 243 4.15 -29.68 11.58
CA GLU A 243 3.22 -30.75 11.26
C GLU A 243 2.14 -30.19 10.32
N GLN A 244 1.83 -30.93 9.25
CA GLN A 244 0.96 -30.51 8.13
C GLN A 244 -0.46 -30.14 8.59
N THR A 245 -0.69 -28.91 9.06
CA THR A 245 -2.02 -28.37 9.29
C THR A 245 -2.06 -26.89 8.97
N THR A 246 -2.79 -26.54 7.92
CA THR A 246 -3.06 -25.16 7.50
C THR A 246 -4.44 -24.73 8.00
N PRO A 247 -4.56 -23.64 8.77
CA PRO A 247 -5.82 -22.92 8.87
C PRO A 247 -6.12 -22.23 7.52
N CYS A 248 -7.31 -22.45 6.97
CA CYS A 248 -7.74 -21.88 5.67
C CYS A 248 -7.99 -20.35 5.76
N LYS A 249 -8.29 -19.84 6.96
CA LYS A 249 -8.36 -18.41 7.28
C LYS A 249 -7.90 -18.22 8.71
N LEU A 250 -7.04 -17.22 8.93
CA LEU A 250 -6.81 -16.77 10.30
C LEU A 250 -8.09 -16.08 10.81
N PRO A 251 -8.48 -16.27 12.08
CA PRO A 251 -9.58 -15.51 12.64
C PRO A 251 -9.30 -14.02 12.45
N GLU A 252 -10.36 -13.19 12.38
CA GLU A 252 -10.16 -11.74 12.48
C GLU A 252 -9.48 -11.45 13.80
N LEU A 253 -8.16 -11.29 13.75
CA LEU A 253 -7.39 -11.00 14.94
C LEU A 253 -7.83 -9.61 15.40
N PRO A 254 -8.25 -9.46 16.67
CA PRO A 254 -8.67 -8.18 17.19
C PRO A 254 -7.52 -7.18 17.00
N VAL A 255 -7.87 -5.91 16.78
CA VAL A 255 -6.87 -4.84 16.85
C VAL A 255 -6.47 -4.72 18.31
N GLU A 256 -5.39 -5.39 18.69
CA GLU A 256 -4.85 -5.30 20.03
C GLU A 256 -4.06 -3.99 20.18
N GLN A 257 -4.20 -3.35 21.34
CA GLN A 257 -3.36 -2.22 21.73
C GLN A 257 -2.05 -2.70 22.37
N SER A 258 -1.88 -4.02 22.53
CA SER A 258 -0.60 -4.61 22.93
C SER A 258 0.39 -4.33 21.81
N GLY A 259 1.56 -3.77 22.13
CA GLY A 259 2.65 -3.63 21.17
C GLY A 259 3.28 -4.97 20.79
N GLU A 260 2.59 -6.09 21.06
CA GLU A 260 3.09 -7.43 20.85
C GLU A 260 2.94 -7.82 19.38
N ARG A 261 4.01 -8.38 18.84
CA ARG A 261 4.03 -8.85 17.47
C ARG A 261 3.28 -10.17 17.38
N LEU A 262 2.23 -10.19 16.58
CA LEU A 262 1.60 -11.46 16.22
C LEU A 262 2.54 -12.28 15.34
N LEU A 263 2.79 -13.52 15.77
CA LEU A 263 3.56 -14.52 15.06
C LEU A 263 2.68 -15.72 14.73
N VAL A 264 2.52 -15.99 13.45
CA VAL A 264 1.82 -17.18 12.94
C VAL A 264 2.87 -18.26 12.68
N ARG A 265 2.64 -19.48 13.14
CA ARG A 265 3.53 -20.64 12.97
C ARG A 265 2.89 -21.71 12.09
N ASN A 266 3.70 -22.64 11.60
CA ASN A 266 3.24 -23.81 10.82
C ASN A 266 2.45 -23.47 9.54
N PHE A 267 2.68 -22.31 8.93
CA PHE A 267 2.03 -21.93 7.68
C PHE A 267 2.90 -22.32 6.48
N MET A 268 2.51 -23.38 5.77
CA MET A 268 3.24 -23.90 4.61
C MET A 268 4.74 -24.19 4.89
N GLY A 269 5.08 -24.58 6.12
CA GLY A 269 6.47 -24.81 6.56
C GLY A 269 7.21 -23.56 7.04
N PHE A 270 6.51 -22.43 7.20
CA PHE A 270 7.07 -21.16 7.65
C PHE A 270 6.33 -20.62 8.87
N ALA A 271 7.08 -19.90 9.70
CA ALA A 271 6.54 -18.93 10.63
C ALA A 271 6.59 -17.57 9.97
N TYR A 272 5.57 -16.74 10.19
CA TYR A 272 5.52 -15.41 9.62
C TYR A 272 4.84 -14.39 10.51
N SER A 273 5.05 -13.12 10.18
CA SER A 273 4.37 -11.99 10.77
C SER A 273 4.16 -10.92 9.71
N VAL A 274 3.03 -10.24 9.77
CA VAL A 274 2.65 -9.18 8.83
C VAL A 274 2.46 -7.86 9.57
N ALA A 275 2.93 -6.76 8.99
CA ALA A 275 2.74 -5.42 9.51
C ALA A 275 2.44 -4.41 8.40
N ALA A 276 1.65 -3.38 8.72
CA ALA A 276 1.55 -2.17 7.91
C ALA A 276 2.44 -1.08 8.54
N VAL A 277 3.30 -0.45 7.72
CA VAL A 277 4.23 0.61 8.13
C VAL A 277 4.03 1.86 7.28
N ASP A 278 4.71 2.96 7.60
CA ASP A 278 4.54 4.27 6.95
C ASP A 278 3.11 4.85 7.09
N LEU A 279 2.51 4.69 8.27
CA LEU A 279 1.14 5.14 8.59
C LEU A 279 1.07 6.59 9.10
N ASP A 280 2.01 7.43 8.69
CA ASP A 280 2.02 8.85 9.10
C ASP A 280 0.79 9.59 8.55
N PRO A 281 0.11 10.40 9.39
CA PRO A 281 -0.98 11.26 8.96
C PRO A 281 -0.55 12.20 7.82
N LYS A 282 -1.31 12.22 6.72
CA LYS A 282 -1.01 13.14 5.61
C LYS A 282 -1.45 14.57 5.97
N PRO A 283 -0.58 15.58 5.80
CA PRO A 283 -0.87 16.94 6.24
C PRO A 283 -1.87 17.62 5.28
N LEU A 284 -2.81 18.37 5.85
CA LEU A 284 -3.88 19.07 5.11
C LEU A 284 -3.33 20.02 4.04
N LYS A 285 -2.21 20.71 4.31
CA LYS A 285 -1.54 21.62 3.36
C LYS A 285 -1.15 20.98 2.01
N LYS A 286 -1.14 19.64 1.90
CA LYS A 286 -0.89 18.94 0.63
C LYS A 286 -2.13 18.80 -0.26
N MET A 287 -3.31 19.25 0.18
CA MET A 287 -4.57 19.12 -0.58
C MET A 287 -4.44 19.68 -2.01
N ALA A 288 -3.97 20.92 -2.15
CA ALA A 288 -3.77 21.55 -3.46
C ALA A 288 -2.80 20.76 -4.35
N HIS A 289 -1.71 20.25 -3.77
CA HIS A 289 -0.76 19.39 -4.49
C HIS A 289 -1.41 18.08 -4.96
N TYR A 290 -2.25 17.45 -4.13
CA TYR A 290 -2.95 16.23 -4.52
C TYR A 290 -3.92 16.46 -5.68
N LEU A 291 -4.66 17.57 -5.66
CA LEU A 291 -5.58 17.93 -6.74
C LEU A 291 -4.82 18.18 -8.05
N GLN A 292 -3.76 19.00 -8.00
CA GLN A 292 -2.92 19.29 -9.16
C GLN A 292 -2.30 18.03 -9.76
N LEU A 293 -1.80 17.11 -8.92
CA LEU A 293 -1.23 15.85 -9.39
C LEU A 293 -2.29 14.95 -10.02
N SER A 294 -3.48 14.85 -9.42
CA SER A 294 -4.62 14.07 -9.95
C SER A 294 -5.03 14.57 -11.34
N ASN A 295 -5.12 15.88 -11.53
CA ASN A 295 -5.48 16.48 -12.81
C ASN A 295 -4.40 16.24 -13.88
N LYS A 296 -3.13 16.49 -13.56
CA LYS A 296 -2.01 16.21 -14.48
C LYS A 296 -1.96 14.75 -14.92
N MET A 297 -2.24 13.82 -14.00
CA MET A 297 -2.29 12.40 -14.30
C MET A 297 -3.41 12.07 -15.29
N ALA A 298 -4.61 12.59 -15.05
CA ALA A 298 -5.78 12.32 -15.87
C ALA A 298 -5.71 12.98 -17.25
N GLU A 299 -5.34 14.25 -17.31
CA GLU A 299 -5.15 15.01 -18.55
C GLU A 299 -4.16 14.31 -19.48
N LEU A 300 -2.95 14.01 -18.98
CA LEU A 300 -1.94 13.31 -19.77
C LEU A 300 -2.42 11.93 -20.23
N TYR A 301 -3.08 11.16 -19.35
CA TYR A 301 -3.54 9.82 -19.71
C TYR A 301 -4.57 9.87 -20.84
N VAL A 302 -5.54 10.79 -20.76
CA VAL A 302 -6.56 10.98 -21.79
C VAL A 302 -5.91 11.39 -23.12
N ASP A 303 -4.93 12.28 -23.09
CA ASP A 303 -4.22 12.71 -24.30
C ASP A 303 -3.42 11.58 -24.93
N LEU A 304 -2.71 10.78 -24.13
CA LEU A 304 -1.98 9.61 -24.63
C LEU A 304 -2.92 8.55 -25.19
N GLU A 305 -4.05 8.29 -24.55
CA GLU A 305 -5.04 7.32 -25.01
C GLU A 305 -5.68 7.73 -26.34
N ARG A 306 -6.10 8.99 -26.46
CA ARG A 306 -6.68 9.55 -27.70
C ARG A 306 -5.72 9.45 -28.89
N ASN A 307 -4.43 9.61 -28.63
CA ASN A 307 -3.38 9.56 -29.65
C ASN A 307 -2.78 8.17 -29.86
N GLY A 308 -3.27 7.14 -29.16
CA GLY A 308 -2.69 5.79 -29.23
C GLY A 308 -1.23 5.70 -28.75
N ALA A 309 -0.80 6.63 -27.90
CA ALA A 309 0.57 6.80 -27.43
C ALA A 309 0.82 6.24 -26.01
N LEU A 310 -0.17 5.56 -25.43
CA LEU A 310 -0.02 4.88 -24.14
C LEU A 310 1.11 3.85 -24.21
N GLN A 311 2.01 3.93 -23.24
CA GLN A 311 3.13 2.99 -23.17
C GLN A 311 2.66 1.67 -22.58
N ALA A 312 2.98 0.58 -23.26
CA ALA A 312 2.75 -0.76 -22.73
C ALA A 312 3.63 -1.00 -21.50
N PRO A 313 3.17 -1.83 -20.54
CA PRO A 313 4.01 -2.26 -19.44
C PRO A 313 5.31 -2.93 -19.92
N SER A 314 6.41 -2.68 -19.22
CA SER A 314 7.71 -3.28 -19.54
C SER A 314 7.72 -4.76 -19.20
N VAL A 315 7.87 -5.58 -20.25
CA VAL A 315 8.09 -7.04 -20.20
C VAL A 315 9.55 -7.36 -19.95
#